data_AF-A0A084JWX7-F1
#
_entry.id   AF-A0A084JWX7-F1
#
_cell.length_a   1.000
_cell.length_b   1.000
_cell.length_c   1.000
_cell.angle_alpha   90.00
_cell.angle_beta   90.00
_cell.angle_gamma   90.00
#
_symmetry.space_group_name_H-M   'P 1'
#
loop_
_entity.id
_entity.type
_entity.pdbx_description
1 polymer ?
#
loop_
_entity_poly.entity_id
_entity_poly.type
_entity_poly.pdbx_seq_one_letter_code
_entity_poly.pdbx_strand_id
1 'polypeptide(L)'
;MVNSADFTKRIHKIMEKNDLNASSFAEAIHVGRSSISHILSGRNKPSLDLVMNIVDQFPEVDLYWLLNGKGSYPKKEMIETPAAQPVAPTVKKEDKIETTAAVNPPVTPSPDLFSTPKPEITKETETLIKGKNISKIIVLYSDGSFKDYFPE
;
A
#
# COMPACT_ATOMS: atom_id res chain seq x y z
N MET A 1 2.29 14.85 0.05
CA MET A 1 2.52 13.73 0.99
C MET A 1 1.22 12.96 1.16
N VAL A 2 1.23 11.63 1.11
CA VAL A 2 0.00 10.81 1.25
C VAL A 2 -0.50 10.87 2.70
N ASN A 3 -1.81 11.11 2.88
CA ASN A 3 -2.50 11.04 4.16
C ASN A 3 -2.89 9.58 4.46
N SER A 4 -2.29 8.98 5.50
CA SER A 4 -2.54 7.59 5.89
C SER A 4 -4.00 7.33 6.29
N ALA A 5 -4.67 8.27 6.95
CA ALA A 5 -6.05 8.09 7.39
C ALA A 5 -7.03 8.04 6.20
N ASP A 6 -6.83 8.90 5.19
CA ASP A 6 -7.68 8.88 3.99
C ASP A 6 -7.33 7.73 3.04
N PHE A 7 -6.06 7.30 3.01
CA PHE A 7 -5.66 6.07 2.32
C PHE A 7 -6.37 4.85 2.92
N THR A 8 -6.36 4.73 4.25
CA THR A 8 -7.06 3.66 4.99
C THR A 8 -8.56 3.59 4.64
N LYS A 9 -9.26 4.73 4.61
CA LYS A 9 -10.68 4.79 4.20
C LYS A 9 -10.89 4.26 2.77
N ARG A 10 -9.95 4.52 1.85
CA ARG A 10 -10.04 4.04 0.47
C ARG A 10 -9.77 2.54 0.37
N ILE A 11 -8.83 1.99 1.15
CA ILE A 11 -8.66 0.53 1.28
C ILE A 11 -9.95 -0.12 1.78
N HIS A 12 -10.58 0.41 2.84
CA HIS A 12 -11.87 -0.10 3.32
C HIS A 12 -12.95 -0.08 2.24
N LYS A 13 -13.03 0.98 1.42
CA LYS A 13 -14.00 1.06 0.31
C LYS A 13 -13.76 0.00 -0.77
N ILE A 14 -12.50 -0.34 -1.07
CA ILE A 14 -12.15 -1.41 -2.02
C ILE A 14 -12.51 -2.78 -1.43
N MET A 15 -12.19 -2.99 -0.15
CA MET A 15 -12.54 -4.21 0.57
C MET A 15 -14.06 -4.46 0.62
N GLU A 16 -14.83 -3.45 1.01
CA GLU A 16 -16.30 -3.48 1.07
C GLU A 16 -16.90 -3.74 -0.32
N LYS A 17 -16.40 -3.08 -1.37
CA LYS A 17 -16.90 -3.28 -2.73
C LYS A 17 -16.65 -4.70 -3.27
N ASN A 18 -15.68 -5.43 -2.73
CA ASN A 18 -15.30 -6.77 -3.15
C ASN A 18 -15.65 -7.86 -2.10
N ASP A 19 -16.41 -7.51 -1.05
CA ASP A 19 -16.78 -8.39 0.06
C ASP A 19 -15.58 -9.08 0.78
N LEU A 20 -14.43 -8.40 0.82
CA LEU A 20 -13.18 -8.91 1.40
C LEU A 20 -12.96 -8.46 2.85
N ASN A 21 -12.50 -9.38 3.69
CA ASN A 21 -11.95 -9.07 5.01
C ASN A 21 -10.44 -8.79 4.93
N ALA A 22 -9.83 -8.31 6.01
CA ALA A 22 -8.42 -7.90 6.00
C ALA A 22 -7.43 -9.05 5.70
N SER A 23 -7.78 -10.30 6.00
CA SER A 23 -6.94 -11.46 5.64
C SER A 23 -7.08 -11.80 4.16
N SER A 24 -8.31 -11.92 3.65
CA SER A 24 -8.53 -12.24 2.24
C SER A 24 -8.08 -11.13 1.29
N PHE A 25 -8.15 -9.86 1.71
CA PHE A 25 -7.56 -8.74 0.97
C PHE A 25 -6.03 -8.84 0.91
N ALA A 26 -5.37 -9.19 2.02
CA ALA A 26 -3.91 -9.36 2.04
C ALA A 26 -3.45 -10.50 1.11
N GLU A 27 -4.18 -11.61 1.15
CA GLU A 27 -3.94 -12.78 0.29
C GLU A 27 -4.16 -12.44 -1.19
N ALA A 28 -5.25 -11.73 -1.54
CA ALA A 28 -5.55 -11.34 -2.92
C ALA A 28 -4.43 -10.49 -3.56
N ILE A 29 -3.85 -9.53 -2.83
CA ILE A 29 -2.76 -8.68 -3.32
C ILE A 29 -1.35 -9.24 -3.00
N HIS A 30 -1.27 -10.50 -2.57
CA HIS A 30 -0.03 -11.22 -2.29
C HIS A 30 0.90 -10.56 -1.24
N VAL A 31 0.33 -9.87 -0.24
CA VAL A 31 1.11 -9.28 0.87
C VAL A 31 0.83 -9.95 2.21
N GLY A 32 1.78 -9.88 3.14
CA GLY A 32 1.60 -10.40 4.49
C GLY A 32 0.47 -9.68 5.25
N ARG A 33 -0.39 -10.43 5.94
CA ARG A 33 -1.52 -9.92 6.76
C ARG A 33 -1.13 -8.79 7.73
N SER A 34 0.07 -8.86 8.30
CA SER A 34 0.61 -7.81 9.18
C SER A 34 0.81 -6.46 8.48
N SER A 35 1.12 -6.45 7.18
CA SER A 35 1.25 -5.24 6.37
C SER A 35 -0.10 -4.53 6.27
N ILE A 36 -1.16 -5.26 5.89
CA ILE A 36 -2.52 -4.73 5.85
C ILE A 36 -2.98 -4.24 7.23
N SER A 37 -2.74 -5.02 8.30
CA SER A 37 -3.10 -4.63 9.67
C SER A 37 -2.45 -3.29 10.08
N HIS A 38 -1.15 -3.10 9.82
CA HIS A 38 -0.46 -1.84 10.13
C HIS A 38 -0.97 -0.66 9.29
N ILE A 39 -1.33 -0.89 8.02
CA ILE A 39 -1.92 0.13 7.14
C ILE A 39 -3.32 0.51 7.61
N LEU A 40 -4.18 -0.45 7.91
CA LEU A 40 -5.53 -0.21 8.43
C LEU A 40 -5.54 0.46 9.81
N SER A 41 -4.48 0.27 10.61
CA SER A 41 -4.29 1.01 11.86
C SER A 41 -3.86 2.47 11.66
N GLY A 42 -3.56 2.90 10.43
CA GLY A 42 -3.07 4.24 10.08
C GLY A 42 -1.64 4.56 10.55
N ARG A 43 -0.97 3.65 11.28
CA ARG A 43 0.37 3.85 11.85
C ARG A 43 1.48 3.86 10.81
N ASN A 44 1.30 3.14 9.70
CA ASN A 44 2.30 3.02 8.64
C ASN A 44 1.89 3.81 7.38
N LYS A 45 2.89 4.15 6.56
CA LYS A 45 2.68 4.58 5.18
C LYS A 45 2.70 3.35 4.26
N PRO A 46 1.90 3.32 3.18
CA PRO A 46 1.99 2.26 2.19
C PRO A 46 3.35 2.31 1.48
N SER A 47 3.94 1.15 1.22
CA SER A 47 5.07 1.02 0.30
C SER A 47 4.60 1.20 -1.16
N LEU A 48 5.53 1.49 -2.06
CA LEU A 48 5.21 1.56 -3.50
C LEU A 48 4.67 0.22 -4.01
N ASP A 49 5.33 -0.87 -3.63
CA ASP A 49 4.98 -2.26 -3.93
C ASP A 49 3.52 -2.59 -3.53
N LEU A 50 3.13 -2.25 -2.29
CA LEU A 50 1.75 -2.43 -1.82
C LEU A 50 0.74 -1.67 -2.69
N VAL A 51 1.07 -0.45 -3.12
CA VAL A 51 0.17 0.38 -3.95
C VAL A 51 0.02 -0.21 -5.34
N MET A 52 1.11 -0.70 -5.94
CA MET A 52 1.07 -1.33 -7.27
C MET A 52 0.26 -2.63 -7.22
N ASN A 53 0.54 -3.52 -6.26
CA ASN A 53 -0.21 -4.78 -6.12
C ASN A 53 -1.72 -4.56 -5.94
N ILE A 54 -2.15 -3.45 -5.32
CA ILE A 54 -3.58 -3.09 -5.23
C ILE A 54 -4.14 -2.69 -6.61
N VAL A 55 -3.45 -1.83 -7.36
CA VAL A 55 -3.93 -1.34 -8.66
C VAL A 55 -3.89 -2.45 -9.73
N ASP A 56 -2.92 -3.35 -9.65
CA ASP A 56 -2.80 -4.50 -10.55
C ASP A 56 -3.88 -5.56 -10.27
N GLN A 57 -4.21 -5.81 -8.99
CA GLN A 57 -5.22 -6.79 -8.60
C GLN A 57 -6.67 -6.28 -8.69
N PHE A 58 -6.86 -4.96 -8.56
CA PHE A 58 -8.15 -4.27 -8.64
C PHE A 58 -8.09 -3.20 -9.74
N PRO A 59 -8.24 -3.58 -11.03
CA PRO A 59 -8.09 -2.65 -12.16
C PRO A 59 -9.12 -1.51 -12.15
N GLU A 60 -10.23 -1.66 -11.41
CA GLU A 60 -11.20 -0.61 -11.20
C GLU A 60 -10.74 0.46 -10.18
N VAL A 61 -9.56 0.29 -9.56
CA VAL A 61 -8.90 1.27 -8.70
C VAL A 61 -7.98 2.19 -9.51
N ASP A 62 -8.30 3.48 -9.57
CA ASP A 62 -7.37 4.47 -10.09
C ASP A 62 -6.26 4.80 -9.07
N LEU A 63 -5.00 4.79 -9.52
CA LEU A 63 -3.81 5.05 -8.70
C LEU A 63 -3.83 6.45 -8.06
N TYR A 64 -4.23 7.48 -8.80
CA TYR A 64 -4.28 8.84 -8.29
C TYR A 64 -5.42 9.03 -7.31
N TRP A 65 -6.54 8.35 -7.53
CA TRP A 65 -7.62 8.26 -6.54
C TRP A 65 -7.15 7.55 -5.26
N LEU A 66 -6.47 6.41 -5.38
CA LEU A 66 -5.97 5.63 -4.24
C LEU A 66 -4.96 6.43 -3.39
N LEU A 67 -4.08 7.22 -4.01
CA LEU A 67 -3.07 8.01 -3.29
C LEU A 67 -3.58 9.37 -2.80
N ASN A 68 -4.35 10.09 -3.61
CA ASN A 68 -4.69 11.49 -3.39
C ASN A 68 -6.19 11.77 -3.19
N GLY A 69 -7.06 10.76 -3.34
CA GLY A 69 -8.52 10.91 -3.26
C GLY A 69 -9.13 11.69 -4.43
N LYS A 70 -8.37 11.94 -5.50
CA LYS A 70 -8.76 12.71 -6.68
C LYS A 70 -8.92 11.79 -7.88
N GLY A 71 -9.98 11.96 -8.65
CA GLY A 71 -10.39 11.01 -9.69
C GLY A 71 -11.65 10.27 -9.29
N SER A 72 -11.90 9.10 -9.90
CA SER A 72 -13.12 8.32 -9.71
C SER A 72 -12.81 6.88 -9.29
N TYR A 73 -13.57 6.36 -8.31
CA TYR A 73 -13.62 4.93 -7.97
C TYR A 73 -15.08 4.46 -7.86
N PRO A 74 -15.50 3.45 -8.65
CA PRO A 74 -14.71 2.72 -9.64
C PRO A 74 -14.21 3.59 -10.80
N LYS A 75 -13.09 3.21 -11.40
CA LYS A 75 -12.56 3.82 -12.62
C LYS A 75 -13.56 3.56 -13.74
N LYS A 76 -14.11 4.63 -14.31
CA LYS A 76 -15.12 4.53 -15.36
C LYS A 76 -14.43 4.25 -16.68
N GLU A 77 -14.13 2.97 -16.94
CA GLU A 77 -13.64 2.57 -18.24
C GLU A 77 -14.65 2.98 -19.32
N MET A 78 -14.18 3.75 -20.30
CA MET A 78 -14.86 3.78 -21.58
C MET A 78 -14.67 2.38 -22.16
N ILE A 79 -15.75 1.60 -22.19
CA ILE A 79 -15.74 0.28 -22.77
C ILE A 79 -15.41 0.45 -24.26
N GLU A 80 -14.15 0.22 -24.63
CA GLU A 80 -13.72 0.06 -26.01
C GLU A 80 -14.34 -1.24 -26.54
N THR A 81 -15.62 -1.13 -26.87
CA THR A 81 -16.35 -2.15 -27.62
C THR A 81 -15.65 -2.26 -28.97
N PRO A 82 -15.24 -3.46 -29.41
CA PRO A 82 -14.65 -3.67 -30.74
C PRO A 82 -15.73 -3.50 -31.83
N ALA A 83 -16.17 -2.27 -32.05
CA ALA A 83 -17.10 -1.92 -33.10
C ALA A 83 -16.39 -1.98 -34.46
N ALA A 84 -16.96 -2.72 -35.40
CA ALA A 84 -16.39 -2.91 -36.72
C ALA A 84 -16.21 -1.58 -37.48
N GLN A 85 -15.14 -1.50 -38.27
CA GLN A 85 -14.91 -0.40 -39.21
C GLN A 85 -16.09 -0.27 -40.19
N PRO A 86 -16.41 0.95 -40.68
CA PRO A 86 -15.85 1.26 -42.00
C PRO A 86 -15.50 2.75 -42.28
N VAL A 87 -14.45 2.92 -43.09
CA VAL A 87 -14.12 4.01 -44.03
C VAL A 87 -14.09 5.49 -43.58
N ALA A 88 -12.92 6.12 -43.77
CA ALA A 88 -12.73 7.58 -43.88
C ALA A 88 -12.91 8.04 -45.36
N PRO A 89 -12.98 9.36 -45.68
CA PRO A 89 -11.73 10.15 -45.80
C PRO A 89 -11.79 11.68 -45.55
N THR A 90 -10.68 12.25 -45.04
CA THR A 90 -10.03 13.56 -45.44
C THR A 90 -10.74 14.92 -45.18
N VAL A 91 -10.09 16.09 -44.92
CA VAL A 91 -8.69 16.55 -44.61
C VAL A 91 -8.71 18.04 -44.15
N LYS A 92 -7.56 18.57 -43.64
CA LYS A 92 -7.14 20.01 -43.39
C LYS A 92 -7.25 20.52 -41.93
N LYS A 93 -6.28 21.26 -41.36
CA LYS A 93 -4.85 21.55 -41.66
C LYS A 93 -4.22 22.29 -40.44
N GLU A 94 -2.91 22.10 -40.18
CA GLU A 94 -1.89 23.00 -39.54
C GLU A 94 -2.22 23.79 -38.23
N ASP A 95 -1.30 24.18 -37.33
CA ASP A 95 0.18 24.32 -37.28
C ASP A 95 0.74 23.64 -36.00
N LYS A 96 1.90 22.97 -35.98
CA LYS A 96 3.31 23.44 -35.98
C LYS A 96 3.73 24.31 -34.77
N ILE A 97 4.63 23.75 -33.93
CA ILE A 97 5.91 24.31 -33.45
C ILE A 97 6.81 23.12 -33.03
N GLU A 98 8.12 23.32 -33.07
CA GLU A 98 9.19 22.31 -33.18
C GLU A 98 10.39 22.75 -32.33
N THR A 99 11.41 21.90 -32.10
CA THR A 99 12.78 22.28 -31.63
C THR A 99 12.87 22.73 -30.14
N THR A 100 13.79 22.32 -29.24
CA THR A 100 14.95 21.38 -29.12
C THR A 100 15.22 21.16 -27.61
N ALA A 101 16.08 20.29 -27.07
CA ALA A 101 17.03 19.26 -27.56
C ALA A 101 17.27 18.22 -26.42
N ALA A 102 18.18 17.24 -26.62
CA ALA A 102 18.67 16.33 -25.58
C ALA A 102 20.01 16.81 -24.96
N VAL A 103 20.33 16.33 -23.74
CA VAL A 103 21.66 15.83 -23.29
C VAL A 103 21.54 15.30 -21.85
N ASN A 104 22.23 14.18 -21.55
CA ASN A 104 22.26 13.54 -20.22
C ASN A 104 23.43 14.09 -19.35
N PRO A 105 23.95 13.39 -18.30
CA PRO A 105 23.86 13.88 -16.92
C PRO A 105 25.21 14.21 -16.28
N PRO A 106 25.23 14.72 -15.03
CA PRO A 106 26.37 14.54 -14.14
C PRO A 106 26.04 13.58 -12.98
N VAL A 107 26.83 12.51 -12.91
CA VAL A 107 26.90 11.59 -11.76
C VAL A 107 27.56 12.29 -10.57
N THR A 108 27.20 11.96 -9.33
CA THR A 108 28.06 12.10 -8.13
C THR A 108 27.49 11.25 -6.98
N PRO A 109 28.30 10.84 -6.00
CA PRO A 109 28.22 9.48 -5.47
C PRO A 109 27.32 9.27 -4.24
N SER A 110 26.90 8.01 -4.10
CA SER A 110 26.36 7.43 -2.87
C SER A 110 27.38 7.38 -1.74
N PRO A 111 27.01 7.68 -0.48
CA PRO A 111 27.74 7.23 0.69
C PRO A 111 27.43 5.74 0.97
N ASP A 112 28.44 4.99 1.39
CA ASP A 112 28.36 3.55 1.66
C ASP A 112 27.30 3.17 2.71
N LEU A 113 26.54 2.12 2.41
CA LEU A 113 25.48 1.57 3.28
C LEU A 113 25.92 0.26 3.99
N PHE A 114 27.20 -0.08 3.94
CA PHE A 114 27.80 -1.28 4.56
C PHE A 114 28.37 -1.03 5.97
N SER A 115 27.63 -0.30 6.81
CA SER A 115 27.91 -0.28 8.25
C SER A 115 26.95 -1.22 8.97
N THR A 116 27.40 -2.45 9.23
CA THR A 116 26.64 -3.46 9.97
C THR A 116 26.64 -3.13 11.46
N PRO A 117 25.47 -2.91 12.10
CA PRO A 117 25.41 -2.83 13.55
C PRO A 117 25.68 -4.21 14.13
N LYS A 118 26.85 -4.36 14.74
CA LYS A 118 27.25 -5.49 15.59
C LYS A 118 26.12 -5.80 16.61
N PRO A 119 25.67 -7.06 16.74
CA PRO A 119 24.69 -7.41 17.77
C PRO A 119 25.37 -7.39 19.14
N GLU A 120 25.21 -6.29 19.87
CA GLU A 120 25.65 -6.18 21.26
C GLU A 120 24.60 -6.82 22.16
N ILE A 121 24.93 -8.00 22.69
CA ILE A 121 24.05 -8.79 23.56
C ILE A 121 23.98 -8.10 24.93
N THR A 122 23.05 -7.15 25.06
CA THR A 122 22.71 -6.56 26.35
C THR A 122 21.77 -7.51 27.09
N LYS A 123 22.27 -8.12 28.17
CA LYS A 123 21.42 -8.76 29.18
C LYS A 123 20.62 -7.67 29.88
N GLU A 124 19.39 -7.42 29.44
CA GLU A 124 18.50 -6.54 30.18
C GLU A 124 18.11 -7.21 31.51
N THR A 125 18.57 -6.60 32.59
CA THR A 125 18.27 -7.01 33.97
C THR A 125 16.80 -6.77 34.27
N GLU A 126 16.15 -7.73 34.94
CA GLU A 126 14.78 -7.60 35.42
C GLU A 126 14.64 -6.35 36.31
N THR A 127 14.11 -5.28 35.74
CA THR A 127 13.69 -4.11 36.51
C THR A 127 12.32 -4.41 37.08
N LEU A 128 12.27 -4.54 38.41
CA LEU A 128 11.05 -4.79 39.16
C LEU A 128 10.08 -3.59 39.03
N ILE A 129 9.24 -3.57 37.98
CA ILE A 129 8.27 -2.49 37.76
C ILE A 129 7.16 -2.61 38.80
N LYS A 130 7.35 -1.87 39.89
CA LYS A 130 6.37 -1.68 40.97
C LYS A 130 5.09 -1.04 40.41
N GLY A 131 4.02 -1.83 40.30
CA GLY A 131 2.64 -1.35 40.33
C GLY A 131 2.06 -0.84 39.00
N LYS A 132 2.00 -1.69 37.97
CA LYS A 132 0.98 -1.55 36.91
C LYS A 132 0.02 -2.72 36.98
N ASN A 133 -1.27 -2.42 37.04
CA ASN A 133 -2.32 -3.44 36.96
C ASN A 133 -2.29 -4.04 35.55
N ILE A 134 -2.33 -5.37 35.46
CA ILE A 134 -2.31 -6.09 34.19
C ILE A 134 -3.74 -6.06 33.62
N SER A 135 -3.96 -5.45 32.47
CA SER A 135 -5.30 -5.39 31.85
C SER A 135 -5.65 -6.66 31.08
N LYS A 136 -4.65 -7.34 30.52
CA LYS A 136 -4.82 -8.57 29.73
C LYS A 136 -3.51 -9.35 29.65
N ILE A 137 -3.59 -10.68 29.74
CA ILE A 137 -2.51 -11.63 29.43
C ILE A 137 -2.96 -12.46 28.23
N ILE A 138 -2.07 -12.74 27.29
CA ILE A 138 -2.31 -13.68 26.18
C ILE A 138 -1.21 -14.74 26.23
N VAL A 139 -1.60 -15.99 26.35
CA VAL A 139 -0.73 -17.17 26.30
C VAL A 139 -0.79 -17.75 24.89
N LEU A 140 0.36 -17.88 24.24
CA LEU A 140 0.53 -18.49 22.92
C LEU A 140 1.11 -19.89 23.08
N TYR A 141 0.51 -20.88 22.44
CA TYR A 141 0.97 -22.28 22.46
C TYR A 141 1.72 -22.64 21.16
N SER A 142 2.58 -23.66 21.23
CA SER A 142 3.40 -24.11 20.09
C SER A 142 2.60 -24.76 18.95
N ASP A 143 1.34 -25.14 19.20
CA ASP A 143 0.38 -25.61 18.20
C ASP A 143 -0.35 -24.47 17.46
N GLY A 144 -0.02 -23.21 17.80
CA GLY A 144 -0.64 -22.02 17.23
C GLY A 144 -1.95 -21.60 17.91
N SER A 145 -2.42 -22.35 18.90
CA SER A 145 -3.57 -21.94 19.73
C SER A 145 -3.18 -20.82 20.70
N PHE A 146 -4.18 -20.10 21.22
CA PHE A 146 -3.95 -19.08 22.25
C PHE A 146 -5.09 -19.05 23.27
N LYS A 147 -4.80 -18.51 24.45
CA LYS A 147 -5.79 -18.19 25.50
C LYS A 147 -5.54 -16.81 26.05
N ASP A 148 -6.61 -16.06 26.28
CA ASP A 148 -6.56 -14.78 26.96
C ASP A 148 -7.15 -14.81 28.37
N TYR A 149 -6.55 -14.00 29.24
CA TYR A 149 -6.90 -13.87 30.64
C TYR A 149 -7.00 -12.39 31.00
N PHE A 150 -8.00 -12.05 31.80
CA PHE A 150 -8.19 -10.73 32.37
C PHE A 150 -8.06 -10.89 33.89
N PRO A 151 -6.87 -10.65 34.48
CA PRO A 151 -6.72 -10.67 35.93
C PRO A 151 -7.45 -9.47 36.55
N GLU A 152 -8.06 -9.70 37.72
CA GLU A 152 -8.70 -8.65 38.55
C GLU A 152 -7.67 -7.74 39.24
#